data_AF-A0A940KRD0-F1
#
_entry.id   AF-A0A940KRD0-F1
#
_cell.length_a   1.000
_cell.length_b   1.000
_cell.length_c   1.000
_cell.angle_alpha   90.00
_cell.angle_beta   90.00
_cell.angle_gamma   90.00
#
_symmetry.space_group_name_H-M   'P 1'
#
loop_
_entity.id
_entity.type
_entity.pdbx_description
1 polymer ?
#
loop_
_entity_poly.entity_id
_entity_poly.type
_entity_poly.pdbx_seq_one_letter_code
_entity_poly.pdbx_strand_id
1 'polypeptide(L)' 'KDTGHAVVPALIFNTKKALPADKPFFFLPYRLKMHYLPPVEPAGLTAEELKEKVYQQMKEYYVKNKV' A
#
# COMPACT_ATOMS: atom_id res chain seq x y z
N LYS A 1 21.78 6.49 -2.30
CA LYS A 1 21.85 7.17 -3.61
C LYS A 1 20.43 7.19 -4.14
N ASP A 2 19.89 8.35 -4.49
CA ASP A 2 18.52 8.44 -4.98
C ASP A 2 18.46 7.93 -6.42
N THR A 3 17.59 6.96 -6.67
CA THR A 3 17.59 6.18 -7.92
C THR A 3 16.73 6.82 -9.02
N GLY A 4 15.83 7.74 -8.66
CA GLY A 4 14.90 8.37 -9.59
C GLY A 4 13.88 7.41 -10.20
N HIS A 5 13.76 6.19 -9.68
CA HIS A 5 12.80 5.21 -10.18
C HIS A 5 11.37 5.51 -9.71
N ALA A 6 10.41 5.28 -10.60
CA ALA A 6 9.00 5.33 -10.29
C ALA A 6 8.63 4.33 -9.19
N VAL A 7 7.79 4.76 -8.25
CA VAL A 7 7.27 3.92 -7.17
C VAL A 7 5.88 3.45 -7.54
N VAL A 8 5.65 2.13 -7.60
CA VAL A 8 4.33 1.54 -7.82
C VAL A 8 3.68 1.24 -6.47
N PRO A 9 2.66 2.00 -6.03
CA PRO A 9 2.00 1.74 -4.76
C PRO A 9 1.09 0.50 -4.87
N ALA A 10 1.13 -0.37 -3.86
CA ALA A 10 0.30 -1.58 -3.82
C ALA A 10 -0.44 -1.69 -2.49
N LEU A 11 -1.74 -1.95 -2.54
CA LEU A 11 -2.59 -2.20 -1.38
C LEU A 11 -3.00 -3.66 -1.31
N ILE A 12 -2.88 -4.25 -0.13
CA ILE A 12 -3.33 -5.62 0.14
C ILE A 12 -4.53 -5.56 1.07
N PHE A 13 -5.68 -6.02 0.59
CA PHE A 13 -6.92 -6.09 1.35
C PHE A 13 -7.10 -7.46 2.01
N ASN A 14 -7.84 -7.47 3.11
CA ASN A 14 -8.21 -8.65 3.90
C ASN A 14 -7.06 -9.38 4.63
N THR A 15 -5.84 -8.84 4.61
CA THR A 15 -4.71 -9.39 5.36
C THR A 15 -4.98 -9.47 6.85
N LYS A 16 -5.62 -8.45 7.45
CA LYS A 16 -6.01 -8.44 8.86
C LYS A 16 -6.93 -9.61 9.25
N LYS A 17 -7.73 -10.13 8.31
CA LYS A 17 -8.61 -11.30 8.54
C LYS A 17 -7.85 -12.61 8.37
N ALA A 18 -6.96 -12.69 7.38
CA ALA A 18 -6.16 -13.88 7.10
C ALA A 18 -5.06 -14.11 8.15
N LEU A 19 -4.43 -13.03 8.60
CA LEU A 19 -3.30 -12.96 9.54
C LEU A 19 -3.52 -11.79 10.51
N PRO A 20 -4.29 -12.01 11.60
CA PRO A 20 -4.48 -11.03 12.65
C PRO A 20 -3.17 -10.81 13.42
N ALA A 21 -2.80 -9.56 13.67
CA ALA A 21 -1.58 -9.22 14.42
C ALA A 21 -1.62 -9.64 15.90
N ASP A 22 -2.82 -9.87 16.44
CA ASP A 22 -3.09 -10.31 17.81
C ASP A 22 -2.95 -11.83 18.01
N LYS A 23 -2.78 -12.61 16.93
CA LYS A 23 -2.71 -14.07 17.00
C LYS A 23 -1.41 -14.60 16.38
N PRO A 24 -0.39 -14.94 17.19
CA PRO A 24 0.83 -15.55 16.67
C PRO A 24 0.52 -16.93 16.06
N PHE A 25 1.22 -17.28 14.97
CA PHE A 25 1.05 -18.55 14.23
C PHE A 25 -0.38 -18.85 13.74
N PHE A 26 -1.16 -17.83 13.39
CA PHE A 26 -2.54 -17.99 12.95
C PHE A 26 -2.72 -17.62 11.48
N PHE A 27 -3.12 -18.59 10.66
CA PHE A 27 -3.39 -18.40 9.23
C PHE A 27 -4.78 -18.93 8.89
N LEU A 28 -5.69 -18.04 8.51
CA LEU A 28 -7.00 -18.41 7.99
C LEU A 28 -7.00 -18.36 6.46
N PRO A 29 -7.52 -19.39 5.77
CA PRO A 29 -7.75 -19.32 4.33
C PRO A 29 -8.81 -18.25 4.05
N TYR A 30 -8.38 -17.12 3.50
CA TYR A 30 -9.25 -16.00 3.16
C TYR A 30 -8.83 -15.40 1.82
N ARG A 31 -9.80 -14.87 1.07
CA ARG A 31 -9.53 -14.29 -0.25
C ARG A 31 -8.85 -12.92 -0.11
N LEU A 32 -7.53 -12.90 -0.35
CA LEU A 32 -6.73 -11.68 -0.40
C LEU A 32 -6.91 -10.99 -1.76
N LYS A 33 -6.90 -9.66 -1.76
CA LYS A 33 -6.92 -8.86 -2.99
C LYS A 33 -5.73 -7.91 -2.97
N MET A 34 -4.96 -7.89 -4.04
CA MET A 34 -3.87 -6.93 -4.24
C MET A 34 -4.30 -5.93 -5.32
N HIS A 35 -4.31 -4.67 -4.97
CA HIS A 35 -4.66 -3.58 -5.88
C HIS A 35 -3.40 -2.76 -6.13
N TYR A 36 -2.94 -2.74 -7.37
CA TYR A 36 -1.80 -1.93 -7.81
C TYR A 36 -2.33 -0.57 -8.29
N LEU A 37 -1.69 0.50 -7.83
CA LEU A 37 -1.99 1.86 -8.27
C LEU A 37 -1.02 2.27 -9.39
N PRO A 38 -1.36 3.33 -10.15
CA PRO A 38 -0.44 3.89 -11.13
C PRO A 38 0.92 4.26 -10.51
N PRO A 39 2.02 4.10 -11.26
CA PRO A 39 3.34 4.50 -10.81
C PRO A 39 3.40 6.00 -10.48
N VAL A 40 4.10 6.35 -9.41
CA VAL A 40 4.36 7.73 -8.99
C VAL A 40 5.82 8.06 -9.26
N GLU A 41 6.04 9.02 -10.15
CA GLU A 41 7.38 9.51 -10.48
C GLU A 41 7.94 10.39 -9.35
N PRO A 42 9.22 10.22 -8.97
CA PRO A 42 9.86 11.00 -7.91
C PRO A 42 10.33 12.40 -8.35
N ALA A 43 10.19 12.74 -9.63
CA ALA A 43 10.82 13.92 -10.23
C ALA A 43 10.45 15.23 -9.49
N GLY A 44 11.46 15.89 -8.92
CA GLY A 44 11.33 17.19 -8.25
C GLY A 44 10.81 17.14 -6.81
N LEU A 45 10.61 15.94 -6.23
CA LEU A 45 10.14 15.77 -4.86
C LEU A 45 11.28 15.25 -3.96
N THR A 46 11.29 15.69 -2.71
CA THR A 46 12.09 15.06 -1.66
C THR A 46 11.52 13.70 -1.29
N ALA A 47 12.32 12.84 -0.66
CA ALA A 47 11.88 11.53 -0.22
C ALA A 47 10.68 11.60 0.75
N GLU A 48 10.63 12.63 1.59
CA GLU A 48 9.54 12.88 2.54
C GLU A 48 8.25 13.29 1.82
N GLU A 49 8.33 14.21 0.87
CA GLU A 49 7.17 14.64 0.07
C GLU A 49 6.62 13.52 -0.81
N LEU A 50 7.50 12.72 -1.43
CA LEU A 50 7.11 11.57 -2.22
C LEU A 50 6.38 10.52 -1.36
N LYS A 51 6.90 10.25 -0.16
CA LYS A 51 6.28 9.34 0.80
C LYS A 51 4.88 9.83 1.20
N GLU A 52 4.74 11.10 1.55
CA GLU A 52 3.46 11.66 1.97
C GLU A 52 2.44 11.61 0.83
N LYS A 53 2.84 12.01 -0.39
CA LYS A 53 1.99 11.95 -1.59
C LYS A 53 1.51 10.53 -1.88
N VAL A 54 2.42 9.55 -1.88
CA VAL A 54 2.07 8.13 -2.11
C VAL A 54 1.16 7.61 -1.00
N TYR A 55 1.44 7.95 0.25
CA TYR A 55 0.64 7.55 1.40
C TYR A 55 -0.80 8.08 1.31
N GLN A 56 -0.99 9.35 0.97
CA GLN A 56 -2.32 9.93 0.82
C GLN A 56 -3.10 9.28 -0.33
N GLN A 57 -2.48 9.07 -1.49
CA GLN A 57 -3.12 8.36 -2.61
C GLN A 57 -3.56 6.95 -2.22
N MET A 58 -2.69 6.21 -1.51
CA MET A 58 -3.03 4.87 -1.03
C MET A 58 -4.17 4.92 -0.01
N LYS A 59 -4.14 5.87 0.93
CA LYS A 59 -5.18 6.04 1.95
C LYS A 59 -6.54 6.38 1.34
N GLU A 60 -6.59 7.32 0.40
CA GLU A 60 -7.81 7.67 -0.32
C GLU A 60 -8.39 6.46 -1.06
N TYR A 61 -7.53 5.73 -1.79
CA TYR A 61 -7.93 4.51 -2.48
C TYR A 61 -8.43 3.44 -1.51
N TYR A 62 -7.76 3.27 -0.36
CA TYR A 62 -8.17 2.34 0.69
C TYR A 62 -9.56 2.68 1.25
N VAL A 63 -9.81 3.94 1.59
CA VAL A 63 -11.10 4.39 2.14
C VAL A 63 -12.21 4.19 1.11
N LYS A 64 -11.96 4.51 -0.16
CA LYS A 64 -12.94 4.34 -1.25
C LYS A 64 -13.29 2.87 -1.54
N ASN A 65 -12.32 1.97 -1.39
CA ASN A 65 -12.47 0.55 -1.73
C ASN A 65 -12.58 -0.37 -0.51
N LYS A 66 -12.85 0.20 0.67
CA LYS A 66 -13.02 -0.59 1.90
C LYS A 66 -14.31 -1.42 1.81
N VAL A 67 -14.15 -2.74 1.73
CA VAL A 67 -15.22 -3.76 1.74
C VAL A 67 -15.41 -4.31 3.14
#